data_AF-A0A968GBG0-F1
#
_entry.id   AF-A0A968GBG0-F1
#
_cell.length_a   1.000
_cell.length_b   1.000
_cell.length_c   1.000
_cell.angle_alpha   90.00
_cell.angle_beta   90.00
_cell.angle_gamma   90.00
#
_symmetry.space_group_name_H-M   'P 1'
#
loop_
_entity.id
_entity.type
_entity.pdbx_description
1 polymer ?
#
loop_
_entity_poly.entity_id
_entity_poly.type
_entity_poly.pdbx_seq_one_letter_code
_entity_poly.pdbx_strand_id
1 'polypeptide(L)'
;MSDVDWSSQRRIYDLSPYSYKVKFFLSSENMPVNDEYLAFMKKNFDLIDKLASIKEKYPLAYNEIQESLDTFLVKITNTVVDYQKADEFYAKMNQIIIDLAIPVQSDEDPDMMDNIIDSLSFNLNRIKKREEQTNKLKQLMQDAEDMKDEIINSRTSSEETE
;
A
#
# COMPACT_ATOMS: atom_id res chain seq x y z
N MET A 1 -17.18 -5.34 -40.46
CA MET A 1 -16.29 -5.91 -39.42
C MET A 1 -16.29 -4.88 -38.31
N SER A 2 -16.92 -5.20 -37.18
CA SER A 2 -17.09 -4.28 -36.06
C SER A 2 -15.77 -4.16 -35.31
N ASP A 3 -15.26 -2.94 -35.22
CA ASP A 3 -14.21 -2.56 -34.29
C ASP A 3 -14.62 -2.98 -32.88
N VAL A 4 -13.84 -3.86 -32.27
CA VAL A 4 -14.01 -4.21 -30.87
C VAL A 4 -13.55 -2.99 -30.08
N ASP A 5 -14.52 -2.21 -29.61
CA ASP A 5 -14.33 -1.12 -28.69
C ASP A 5 -13.87 -1.66 -27.32
N TRP A 6 -12.56 -1.65 -27.08
CA TRP A 6 -11.95 -2.00 -25.81
C TRP A 6 -12.18 -0.96 -24.70
N SER A 7 -12.95 0.11 -24.94
CA SER A 7 -13.05 1.23 -24.00
C SER A 7 -14.08 1.08 -22.86
N SER A 8 -14.88 0.00 -22.83
CA SER A 8 -16.09 0.00 -22.00
C SER A 8 -16.30 -1.25 -21.15
N GLN A 9 -15.44 -1.46 -20.15
CA GLN A 9 -15.81 -2.03 -18.83
C GLN A 9 -14.55 -2.12 -17.95
N ARG A 10 -14.30 -1.09 -17.13
CA ARG A 10 -13.45 -1.26 -15.93
C ARG A 10 -14.17 -2.26 -15.02
N ARG A 11 -13.89 -3.55 -15.18
CA ARG A 11 -14.36 -4.56 -14.24
C ARG A 11 -13.60 -4.32 -12.95
N ILE A 12 -14.30 -3.81 -11.94
CA ILE A 12 -13.81 -3.88 -10.56
C ILE A 12 -13.83 -5.37 -10.22
N TYR A 13 -12.74 -6.06 -10.52
CA TYR A 13 -12.58 -7.43 -10.09
C TYR A 13 -12.47 -7.40 -8.57
N ASP A 14 -13.43 -8.02 -7.88
CA ASP A 14 -13.17 -8.45 -6.52
C ASP A 14 -12.06 -9.49 -6.58
N LEU A 15 -10.84 -9.04 -6.33
CA LEU A 15 -9.64 -9.88 -6.37
C LEU A 15 -9.42 -10.60 -5.05
N SER A 16 -10.26 -10.36 -4.02
CA SER A 16 -10.11 -10.95 -2.69
C SER A 16 -10.06 -12.49 -2.64
N PRO A 17 -10.79 -13.27 -3.48
CA PRO A 17 -10.74 -14.73 -3.39
C PRO A 17 -9.51 -15.36 -4.05
N TYR A 18 -8.73 -14.59 -4.81
CA TYR A 18 -7.61 -15.11 -5.58
C TYR A 18 -6.28 -15.06 -4.80
N SER A 19 -5.39 -16.00 -5.11
CA SER A 19 -4.01 -15.95 -4.61
C SER A 19 -3.29 -14.71 -5.17
N TYR A 20 -2.30 -14.18 -4.45
CA TYR A 20 -1.57 -12.98 -4.88
C TYR A 20 -0.97 -13.10 -6.29
N LYS A 21 -0.48 -14.29 -6.64
CA LYS A 21 0.05 -14.56 -7.98
C LYS A 21 -1.04 -14.33 -9.04
N VAL A 22 -2.25 -14.84 -8.79
CA VAL A 22 -3.41 -14.65 -9.69
C VAL A 22 -3.88 -13.19 -9.69
N LYS A 23 -3.98 -12.54 -8.53
CA LYS A 23 -4.34 -11.11 -8.44
C LYS A 23 -3.40 -10.26 -9.30
N PHE A 24 -2.09 -10.52 -9.21
CA PHE A 24 -1.08 -9.80 -9.97
C PHE A 24 -1.18 -10.04 -11.49
N PHE A 25 -1.39 -11.28 -11.92
CA PHE A 25 -1.62 -11.59 -13.33
C PHE A 25 -2.83 -10.83 -13.88
N LEU A 26 -3.97 -10.88 -13.17
CA LEU A 26 -5.17 -10.15 -13.58
C LEU A 26 -4.97 -8.63 -13.56
N SER A 27 -4.19 -8.12 -12.61
CA SER A 27 -3.89 -6.68 -12.49
C SER A 27 -2.94 -6.17 -13.58
N SER A 28 -2.25 -7.07 -14.28
CA SER A 28 -1.26 -6.71 -15.29
C SER A 28 -1.56 -7.25 -16.69
N GLU A 29 -2.75 -7.82 -16.88
CA GLU A 29 -3.19 -8.46 -18.14
C GLU A 29 -3.09 -7.54 -19.36
N ASN A 30 -3.28 -6.23 -19.18
CA ASN A 30 -3.26 -5.24 -20.26
C ASN A 30 -1.85 -4.70 -20.59
N MET A 31 -0.79 -5.19 -19.93
CA MET A 31 0.56 -4.66 -20.11
C MET A 31 1.28 -5.35 -21.28
N PRO A 32 2.03 -4.60 -22.11
CA PRO A 32 2.83 -5.19 -23.16
C PRO A 32 3.96 -6.05 -22.55
N VAL A 33 4.13 -7.26 -23.06
CA VAL A 33 5.19 -8.18 -22.62
C VAL A 33 6.53 -7.69 -23.18
N ASN A 34 7.34 -7.08 -22.32
CA ASN A 34 8.71 -6.62 -22.61
C ASN A 34 9.65 -6.95 -21.42
N ASP A 35 10.94 -6.64 -21.54
CA ASP A 35 11.92 -6.96 -20.49
C ASP A 35 11.64 -6.25 -19.15
N GLU A 36 11.11 -5.03 -19.20
CA GLU A 36 10.73 -4.26 -18.00
C GLU A 36 9.54 -4.92 -17.28
N TYR A 37 8.55 -5.39 -18.02
CA TYR A 37 7.42 -6.16 -17.52
C TYR A 37 7.87 -7.47 -16.88
N LEU A 38 8.79 -8.21 -17.52
CA LEU A 38 9.34 -9.45 -16.96
C LEU A 38 10.11 -9.21 -15.66
N ALA A 39 10.92 -8.14 -15.61
CA ALA A 39 11.61 -7.74 -14.38
C ALA A 39 10.63 -7.34 -13.26
N PHE A 40 9.58 -6.60 -13.62
CA PHE A 40 8.50 -6.22 -12.72
C PHE A 40 7.75 -7.43 -12.15
N MET A 41 7.41 -8.42 -13.00
CA MET A 41 6.79 -9.67 -12.56
C MET A 41 7.68 -10.44 -11.57
N LYS A 42 8.97 -10.54 -11.88
CA LYS A 42 9.92 -11.23 -11.00
C LYS A 42 9.99 -10.58 -9.62
N LYS A 43 10.07 -9.24 -9.55
CA LYS A 43 10.07 -8.49 -8.28
C LYS A 43 8.80 -8.71 -7.48
N ASN A 44 7.64 -8.83 -8.15
CA ASN A 44 6.38 -9.13 -7.48
C ASN A 44 6.39 -10.52 -6.83
N PHE A 45 6.82 -11.54 -7.57
CA PHE A 45 6.90 -12.91 -7.03
C PHE A 45 7.91 -13.02 -5.91
N ASP A 46 9.08 -12.40 -6.06
CA ASP A 46 10.10 -12.36 -5.00
C ASP A 46 9.54 -11.70 -3.72
N LEU A 47 8.75 -10.63 -3.85
CA LEU A 47 8.09 -10.00 -2.70
C LEU A 47 7.05 -10.91 -2.06
N ILE A 48 6.19 -11.58 -2.84
CA ILE A 48 5.17 -12.49 -2.32
C ILE A 48 5.81 -13.63 -1.52
N ASP A 49 6.88 -14.22 -2.05
CA ASP A 49 7.57 -15.34 -1.41
C ASP A 49 8.25 -14.87 -0.10
N LYS A 50 8.83 -13.67 -0.08
CA LYS A 50 9.36 -13.04 1.14
C LYS A 50 8.28 -12.65 2.15
N LEU A 51 7.13 -12.18 1.69
CA LEU A 51 6.01 -11.83 2.57
C LEU A 51 5.47 -13.07 3.29
N ALA A 52 5.44 -14.21 2.61
CA ALA A 52 5.05 -15.49 3.21
C ALA A 52 5.96 -15.89 4.39
N SER A 53 7.25 -15.54 4.37
CA SER A 53 8.20 -15.92 5.41
C SER A 53 8.02 -15.17 6.74
N ILE A 54 7.41 -13.98 6.72
CA ILE A 54 7.16 -13.18 7.93
C ILE A 54 5.75 -13.33 8.49
N LYS A 55 4.87 -14.09 7.80
CA LYS A 55 3.45 -14.21 8.16
C LYS A 55 3.22 -14.72 9.58
N GLU A 56 3.95 -15.76 9.98
CA GLU A 56 3.78 -16.37 11.31
C GLU A 56 4.44 -15.54 12.41
N LYS A 57 5.61 -14.96 12.14
CA LYS A 57 6.39 -14.20 13.14
C LYS A 57 5.87 -12.78 13.37
N TYR A 58 5.37 -12.13 12.31
CA TYR A 58 4.96 -10.72 12.33
C TYR A 58 3.60 -10.53 11.63
N PRO A 59 2.50 -11.07 12.17
CA PRO A 59 1.19 -11.09 11.51
C PRO A 59 0.62 -9.68 11.23
N LEU A 60 0.86 -8.71 12.12
CA LEU A 60 0.46 -7.32 11.89
C LEU A 60 1.21 -6.69 10.73
N ALA A 61 2.53 -6.88 10.70
CA ALA A 61 3.35 -6.32 9.63
C ALA A 61 3.04 -6.98 8.28
N TYR A 62 2.84 -8.30 8.29
CA TYR A 62 2.34 -9.06 7.16
C TYR A 62 1.03 -8.47 6.62
N ASN A 63 0.01 -8.26 7.47
CA ASN A 63 -1.29 -7.73 7.04
C ASN A 63 -1.19 -6.34 6.39
N GLU A 64 -0.33 -5.47 6.91
CA GLU A 64 -0.19 -4.11 6.36
C GLU A 64 0.60 -4.06 5.04
N ILE A 65 1.66 -4.89 4.92
CA ILE A 65 2.36 -5.04 3.64
C ILE A 65 1.43 -5.68 2.61
N GLN A 66 0.62 -6.64 3.07
CA GLN A 66 -0.41 -7.29 2.27
C GLN A 66 -1.45 -6.27 1.74
N GLU A 67 -1.99 -5.41 2.61
CA GLU A 67 -2.95 -4.35 2.24
C GLU A 67 -2.33 -3.33 1.27
N SER A 68 -1.06 -2.96 1.50
CA SER A 68 -0.31 -2.08 0.61
C SER A 68 -0.11 -2.70 -0.77
N LEU A 69 0.16 -4.01 -0.83
CA LEU A 69 0.29 -4.77 -2.07
C LEU A 69 -1.06 -4.85 -2.80
N ASP A 70 -2.15 -5.19 -2.12
CA ASP A 70 -3.49 -5.21 -2.75
C ASP A 70 -3.86 -3.84 -3.35
N THR A 71 -3.61 -2.75 -2.62
CA THR A 71 -3.85 -1.39 -3.11
C THR A 71 -3.03 -1.07 -4.36
N PHE A 72 -1.75 -1.48 -4.36
CA PHE A 72 -0.88 -1.32 -5.52
C PHE A 72 -1.40 -2.11 -6.73
N LEU A 73 -1.80 -3.37 -6.53
CA LEU A 73 -2.37 -4.22 -7.57
C LEU A 73 -3.63 -3.59 -8.19
N VAL A 74 -4.57 -3.12 -7.37
CA VAL A 74 -5.77 -2.43 -7.87
C VAL A 74 -5.41 -1.18 -8.68
N LYS A 75 -4.39 -0.42 -8.27
CA LYS A 75 -3.97 0.78 -8.99
C LYS A 75 -3.45 0.45 -10.39
N ILE A 76 -2.62 -0.58 -10.52
CA ILE A 76 -2.01 -0.96 -11.80
C ILE A 76 -3.01 -1.66 -12.74
N THR A 77 -4.09 -2.25 -12.22
CA THR A 77 -5.22 -2.72 -13.05
C THR A 77 -5.89 -1.57 -13.81
N ASN A 78 -5.91 -0.38 -13.21
CA ASN A 78 -6.66 0.78 -13.70
C ASN A 78 -5.78 1.83 -14.42
N THR A 79 -4.46 1.67 -14.42
CA THR A 79 -3.51 2.66 -14.94
C THR A 79 -2.28 1.98 -15.56
N VAL A 80 -1.64 2.66 -16.52
CA VAL A 80 -0.34 2.21 -17.05
C VAL A 80 0.69 2.21 -15.91
N VAL A 81 1.46 1.13 -15.78
CA VAL A 81 2.52 1.04 -14.77
C VAL A 81 3.65 1.99 -15.09
N ASP A 82 3.98 2.81 -14.10
CA ASP A 82 5.24 3.53 -14.01
C ASP A 82 6.26 2.61 -13.32
N TYR A 83 7.16 2.02 -14.10
CA TYR A 83 8.11 1.04 -13.60
C TYR A 83 9.06 1.61 -12.54
N GLN A 84 9.40 2.89 -12.62
CA GLN A 84 10.23 3.53 -11.60
C GLN A 84 9.50 3.59 -10.25
N LYS A 85 8.24 4.02 -10.26
CA LYS A 85 7.42 4.04 -9.04
C LYS A 85 7.15 2.64 -8.49
N ALA A 86 6.97 1.65 -9.38
CA ALA A 86 6.84 0.25 -8.98
C ALA A 86 8.11 -0.25 -8.29
N ASP A 87 9.28 0.10 -8.81
CA ASP A 87 10.57 -0.27 -8.23
C ASP A 87 10.78 0.34 -6.85
N GLU A 88 10.47 1.62 -6.68
CA GLU A 88 10.49 2.29 -5.37
C GLU A 88 9.54 1.62 -4.38
N PHE A 89 8.34 1.23 -4.83
CA PHE A 89 7.38 0.50 -4.02
C PHE A 89 7.94 -0.85 -3.55
N TYR A 90 8.46 -1.67 -4.48
CA TYR A 90 9.02 -2.97 -4.12
C TYR A 90 10.27 -2.86 -3.26
N ALA A 91 11.13 -1.87 -3.50
CA ALA A 91 12.31 -1.62 -2.67
C ALA A 91 11.90 -1.30 -1.24
N LYS A 92 10.90 -0.44 -1.05
CA LYS A 92 10.37 -0.08 0.26
C LYS A 92 9.74 -1.28 0.99
N MET A 93 8.92 -2.08 0.30
CA MET A 93 8.31 -3.27 0.90
C MET A 93 9.37 -4.31 1.27
N ASN A 94 10.35 -4.55 0.40
CA ASN A 94 11.48 -5.43 0.69
C ASN A 94 12.30 -4.95 1.88
N GLN A 95 12.56 -3.65 1.99
CA GLN A 95 13.30 -3.10 3.12
C GLN A 95 12.56 -3.35 4.44
N ILE A 96 11.24 -3.14 4.48
CA ILE A 96 10.44 -3.44 5.68
C ILE A 96 10.54 -4.92 6.05
N ILE A 97 10.47 -5.82 5.06
CA ILE A 97 10.61 -7.26 5.31
C ILE A 97 12.02 -7.60 5.80
N ILE A 98 13.06 -6.99 5.24
CA ILE A 98 14.46 -7.17 5.68
C ILE A 98 14.61 -6.67 7.12
N ASP A 99 14.10 -5.49 7.43
CA ASP A 99 14.17 -4.92 8.80
C ASP A 99 13.46 -5.81 9.83
N LEU A 100 12.40 -6.52 9.40
CA LEU A 100 11.72 -7.54 10.22
C LEU A 100 12.47 -8.88 10.28
N ALA A 101 13.29 -9.18 9.28
CA ALA A 101 14.01 -10.43 9.14
C ALA A 101 15.44 -10.38 9.69
N ILE A 102 15.98 -9.20 10.02
CA ILE A 102 17.24 -9.08 10.74
C ILE A 102 17.05 -9.80 12.08
N PRO A 103 17.71 -10.95 12.30
CA PRO A 103 17.73 -11.53 13.62
C PRO A 103 18.49 -10.54 14.50
N VAL A 104 17.85 -10.04 15.56
CA VAL A 104 18.60 -9.52 16.69
C VAL A 104 19.49 -10.69 17.11
N GLN A 105 20.81 -10.53 16.95
CA GLN A 105 21.75 -11.62 17.07
C GLN A 105 21.55 -12.32 18.42
N SER A 106 21.03 -13.54 18.32
CA SER A 106 20.90 -14.49 19.40
C SER A 106 22.25 -15.15 19.64
N ASP A 107 22.83 -14.92 20.81
CA ASP A 107 23.62 -15.95 21.48
C ASP A 107 22.83 -16.38 22.72
N GLU A 108 22.29 -17.61 22.64
CA GLU A 108 21.86 -18.48 23.75
C GLU A 108 20.61 -18.12 24.59
N ASP A 109 19.43 -18.23 23.99
CA ASP A 109 18.11 -18.58 24.59
C ASP A 109 17.87 -18.25 26.09
N PRO A 110 17.45 -17.00 26.39
CA PRO A 110 16.29 -16.72 27.26
C PRO A 110 15.27 -15.74 26.60
N ASP A 111 15.40 -15.51 25.29
CA ASP A 111 14.90 -14.32 24.58
C ASP A 111 13.49 -14.44 23.98
N MET A 112 12.62 -15.35 24.45
CA MET A 112 11.23 -15.32 23.97
C MET A 112 10.54 -14.02 24.37
N MET A 113 10.86 -13.50 25.56
CA MET A 113 10.33 -12.23 26.06
C MET A 113 10.93 -11.04 25.31
N ASP A 114 12.21 -11.11 24.92
CA ASP A 114 12.90 -10.05 24.18
C ASP A 114 12.44 -9.99 22.72
N ASN A 115 12.24 -11.15 22.08
CA ASN A 115 11.58 -11.22 20.76
C ASN A 115 10.14 -10.65 20.79
N ILE A 116 9.41 -10.87 21.89
CA ILE A 116 8.08 -10.26 22.11
C ILE A 116 8.23 -8.74 22.30
N ILE A 117 9.21 -8.28 23.09
CA ILE A 117 9.47 -6.86 23.35
C ILE A 117 9.87 -6.13 22.07
N ASP A 118 10.69 -6.72 21.20
CA ASP A 118 11.09 -6.13 19.93
C ASP A 118 9.92 -6.05 18.95
N SER A 119 9.13 -7.12 18.85
CA SER A 119 7.90 -7.12 18.05
C SER A 119 6.90 -6.07 18.56
N LEU A 120 6.72 -5.96 19.89
CA LEU A 120 5.89 -4.93 20.51
C LEU A 120 6.43 -3.53 20.28
N SER A 121 7.74 -3.32 20.37
CA SER A 121 8.40 -2.02 20.17
C SER A 121 8.28 -1.55 18.72
N PHE A 122 8.45 -2.48 17.77
CA PHE A 122 8.21 -2.22 16.36
C PHE A 122 6.74 -1.84 16.12
N ASN A 123 5.80 -2.61 16.67
CA ASN A 123 4.37 -2.32 16.56
C ASN A 123 4.01 -0.97 17.22
N LEU A 124 4.59 -0.63 18.36
CA LEU A 124 4.37 0.64 19.07
C LEU A 124 4.87 1.84 18.27
N ASN A 125 6.08 1.79 17.72
CA ASN A 125 6.61 2.85 16.86
C ASN A 125 5.72 3.09 15.64
N ARG A 126 5.16 2.01 15.11
CA ARG A 126 4.26 2.05 13.95
C ARG A 126 2.89 2.63 14.30
N ILE A 127 2.33 2.26 15.45
CA ILE A 127 1.09 2.86 15.99
C ILE A 127 1.30 4.36 16.19
N LYS A 128 2.41 4.77 16.80
CA LYS A 128 2.74 6.19 17.00
C LYS A 128 2.80 6.97 15.69
N LYS A 129 3.41 6.38 14.65
CA LYS A 129 3.43 6.99 13.31
C LYS A 129 2.03 7.11 12.69
N ARG A 130 1.14 6.14 12.90
CA ARG A 130 -0.26 6.23 12.45
C ARG A 130 -1.02 7.29 13.23
N GLU A 131 -0.77 7.43 14.52
CA GLU A 131 -1.36 8.47 15.36
C GLU A 131 -0.96 9.87 14.85
N GLU A 132 0.32 10.07 14.53
CA GLU A 132 0.81 11.31 13.91
C GLU A 132 0.13 11.60 12.55
N GLN A 133 -0.02 10.58 11.70
CA GLN A 133 -0.73 10.73 10.43
C GLN A 133 -2.22 11.06 10.63
N THR A 134 -2.86 10.43 11.61
CA THR A 134 -4.27 10.66 11.95
C THR A 134 -4.47 12.08 12.46
N ASN A 135 -3.56 12.59 13.30
CA ASN A 135 -3.61 13.96 13.79
C ASN A 135 -3.43 14.98 12.66
N LYS A 136 -2.52 14.73 11.71
CA LYS A 136 -2.39 15.55 10.50
C LYS A 136 -3.65 15.56 9.66
N LEU A 137 -4.30 14.41 9.50
CA LEU A 137 -5.56 14.32 8.74
C LEU A 137 -6.69 15.11 9.42
N LYS A 138 -6.81 15.01 10.75
CA LYS A 138 -7.78 15.81 11.52
C LYS A 138 -7.55 17.31 11.34
N GLN A 139 -6.30 17.76 11.38
CA GLN A 139 -5.96 19.16 11.13
C GLN A 139 -6.40 19.59 9.73
N LEU A 140 -6.08 18.81 8.70
CA LEU A 140 -6.48 19.12 7.32
C LEU A 140 -8.01 19.16 7.14
N MET A 141 -8.75 18.30 7.85
CA MET A 141 -10.22 18.33 7.83
C MET A 141 -10.75 19.61 8.48
N GLN A 142 -10.17 20.02 9.60
CA GLN A 142 -10.56 21.26 10.28
C GLN A 142 -10.25 22.49 9.43
N ASP A 143 -9.05 22.57 8.84
CA ASP A 143 -8.67 23.64 7.92
C ASP A 143 -9.62 23.71 6.70
N ALA A 144 -10.07 22.55 6.20
CA ALA A 144 -11.03 22.46 5.10
C ALA A 144 -12.46 22.90 5.51
N GLU A 145 -12.88 22.63 6.75
CA GLU A 145 -14.15 23.12 7.30
C GLU A 145 -14.13 24.64 7.48
N ASP A 146 -13.06 25.19 8.05
CA ASP A 146 -12.89 26.63 8.24
C ASP A 146 -12.92 27.38 6.89
N MET A 147 -12.20 26.85 5.88
CA MET A 147 -12.21 27.42 4.53
C MET A 147 -13.60 27.37 3.87
N LYS A 148 -14.37 26.29 4.10
CA LYS A 148 -15.74 26.18 3.60
C LYS A 148 -16.63 27.25 4.23
N ASP A 149 -16.50 27.49 5.53
CA ASP A 149 -17.29 28.48 6.25
C ASP A 149 -16.89 29.92 5.86
N GLU A 150 -15.61 30.19 5.61
CA GLU A 150 -15.14 31.46 5.03
C GLU A 150 -15.72 31.73 3.62
N ILE A 151 -15.78 30.71 2.76
CA ILE A 151 -16.37 30.82 1.42
C ILE A 151 -17.88 31.10 1.51
N ILE A 152 -18.59 30.46 2.45
CA ILE A 152 -20.02 30.69 2.65
C ILE A 152 -20.27 32.11 3.16
N ASN A 153 -19.50 32.57 4.16
CA ASN A 153 -19.65 33.90 4.75
C ASN A 153 -19.25 35.03 3.81
N SER A 154 -18.26 34.82 2.93
CA SER A 154 -17.90 35.80 1.89
C SER A 154 -18.92 35.90 0.75
N ARG A 155 -19.67 34.83 0.47
CA ARG A 155 -20.79 34.86 -0.48
C ARG A 155 -22.00 35.61 0.06
N THR A 156 -22.37 35.39 1.33
CA THR A 156 -23.54 36.06 1.94
C THR A 156 -23.31 37.55 2.18
N SER A 157 -22.09 37.97 2.50
CA SER A 157 -21.75 39.40 2.65
C SER A 157 -21.60 40.16 1.33
N SER A 158 -21.55 39.46 0.19
CA SER A 158 -21.55 40.09 -1.14
C SER A 158 -22.99 40.34 -1.66
N GLU A 159 -23.99 39.60 -1.18
CA GLU A 159 -25.40 39.74 -1.58
C GLU A 159 -26.14 40.89 -0.85
N GLU A 160 -25.60 41.45 0.24
CA GLU A 160 -26.19 42.60 0.95
C GLU A 160 -25.77 43.97 0.39
N THR A 161 -24.99 44.02 -0.69
CA THR A 161 -24.49 45.26 -1.31
C THR A 161 -24.99 45.55 -2.73
N GLU A 162 -25.99 44.82 -3.23
CA GLU A 162 -26.71 45.15 -4.48
C GLU A 162 -28.11 45.72 -4.25
#